data_AF-A0A6V7PEE9-F1
#
_entry.id   AF-A0A6V7PEE9-F1
#
_cell.length_a   1.000
_cell.length_b   1.000
_cell.length_c   1.000
_cell.angle_alpha   90.00
_cell.angle_beta   90.00
_cell.angle_gamma   90.00
#
_symmetry.space_group_name_H-M   'P 1'
#
loop_
_entity.id
_entity.type
_entity.pdbx_description
1 polymer ?
#
loop_
_entity_poly.entity_id
_entity_poly.type
_entity_poly.pdbx_seq_one_letter_code
_entity_poly.pdbx_strand_id
1 'polypeptide(L)'
;MLWEEFKLEMFANYFPDTLKRKLKEKFRKLEQGDRSVAEYEQEFSHLIDCVPDVVKDDRDRADWFLRGLRPGIYKAVQILKLTTFAEVFDRALWAEHGDAHVREKREAWPSLRTKARNVRAAVVRGDRHIPRSPRSIRGLSKRAWTATVHHMRRRPPGIVL
;
A
#
# COMPACT_ATOMS: atom_id res chain seq x y z
N MET A 1 -27.99 12.08 28.66
CA MET A 1 -27.55 11.01 27.75
C MET A 1 -26.74 11.64 26.65
N LEU A 2 -25.48 11.23 26.51
CA LEU A 2 -24.67 11.57 25.35
C LEU A 2 -25.21 10.78 24.13
N TRP A 3 -25.21 11.36 22.93
CA TRP A 3 -25.63 10.66 21.71
C TRP A 3 -24.92 9.32 21.50
N GLU A 4 -23.66 9.24 21.90
CA GLU A 4 -22.85 8.01 21.87
C GLU A 4 -23.38 6.91 22.80
N GLU A 5 -23.84 7.27 24.00
CA GLU A 5 -24.43 6.31 24.95
C GLU A 5 -25.74 5.73 24.39
N PHE A 6 -26.55 6.58 23.74
CA PHE A 6 -27.77 6.13 23.09
C PHE A 6 -27.48 5.15 21.93
N LYS A 7 -26.49 5.45 21.08
CA LYS A 7 -26.08 4.53 19.99
C LYS A 7 -25.62 3.18 20.53
N LEU A 8 -24.85 3.16 21.61
CA LEU A 8 -24.41 1.94 22.28
C LEU A 8 -25.60 1.12 22.79
N GLU A 9 -26.51 1.75 23.52
CA GLU A 9 -27.68 1.07 24.09
C GLU A 9 -28.65 0.58 23.01
N MET A 10 -28.84 1.37 21.94
CA MET A 10 -29.64 1.00 20.79
C MET A 10 -29.04 -0.24 20.10
N PHE A 11 -27.73 -0.21 19.81
CA PHE A 11 -27.03 -1.33 19.20
C PHE A 11 -27.09 -2.57 20.10
N ALA A 12 -26.87 -2.43 21.40
CA ALA A 12 -26.87 -3.53 22.35
C ALA A 12 -28.24 -4.22 22.48
N ASN A 13 -29.34 -3.46 22.57
CA ASN A 13 -30.64 -4.03 22.92
C ASN A 13 -31.55 -4.33 21.74
N TYR A 14 -31.38 -3.66 20.59
CA TYR A 14 -32.36 -3.73 19.50
C TYR A 14 -31.83 -4.43 18.24
N PHE A 15 -30.52 -4.67 18.14
CA PHE A 15 -29.94 -5.37 16.98
C PHE A 15 -29.84 -6.87 17.26
N PRO A 16 -30.28 -7.75 16.33
CA PRO A 16 -30.08 -9.19 16.47
C PRO A 16 -28.59 -9.56 16.55
N ASP A 17 -28.25 -10.54 17.39
CA ASP A 17 -26.84 -10.95 17.58
C ASP A 17 -26.18 -11.46 16.31
N THR A 18 -26.95 -12.07 15.41
CA THR A 18 -26.47 -12.48 14.09
C THR A 18 -26.02 -11.30 13.25
N LEU A 19 -26.74 -10.17 13.31
CA LEU A 19 -26.40 -8.94 12.60
C LEU A 19 -25.20 -8.25 13.26
N LYS A 20 -25.19 -8.14 14.59
CA LYS A 20 -24.04 -7.60 15.35
C LYS A 20 -22.75 -8.33 14.99
N ARG A 21 -22.78 -9.68 15.00
CA ARG A 21 -21.62 -10.50 14.62
C ARG A 21 -21.17 -10.24 13.19
N LYS A 22 -22.10 -10.17 12.24
CA LYS A 22 -21.77 -9.88 10.83
C LYS A 22 -21.09 -8.50 10.67
N LEU A 23 -21.61 -7.47 11.34
CA LEU A 23 -21.03 -6.13 11.29
C LEU A 23 -19.63 -6.09 11.92
N LYS A 24 -19.46 -6.71 13.10
CA LYS A 24 -18.14 -6.83 13.75
C LYS A 24 -17.14 -7.61 12.90
N GLU A 25 -17.56 -8.69 12.24
CA GLU A 25 -16.72 -9.42 11.30
C GLU A 25 -16.36 -8.58 10.07
N LYS A 26 -17.31 -7.79 9.56
CA LYS A 26 -17.06 -6.86 8.45
C LYS A 26 -16.03 -5.81 8.86
N PHE A 27 -16.17 -5.21 10.03
CA PHE A 27 -15.20 -4.26 10.58
C PHE A 27 -13.81 -4.89 10.75
N ARG A 28 -13.73 -6.09 11.34
CA ARG A 28 -12.45 -6.80 11.54
C ARG A 28 -11.73 -7.14 10.23
N LYS A 29 -12.47 -7.36 9.15
CA LYS A 29 -11.92 -7.65 7.81
C LYS A 29 -11.76 -6.39 6.96
N LEU A 30 -12.10 -5.21 7.49
CA LEU A 30 -12.06 -3.97 6.73
C LEU A 30 -10.61 -3.57 6.49
N GLU A 31 -10.23 -3.55 5.22
CA GLU A 31 -8.93 -3.08 4.74
C GLU A 31 -9.14 -2.09 3.60
N GLN A 32 -8.17 -1.21 3.39
CA GLN A 32 -8.17 -0.23 2.31
C GLN A 32 -8.25 -0.93 0.94
N GLY A 33 -7.45 -1.98 0.75
CA GLY A 33 -7.33 -2.66 -0.54
C GLY A 33 -6.82 -1.71 -1.63
N ASP A 34 -7.48 -1.74 -2.79
CA ASP A 34 -7.19 -0.87 -3.94
C ASP A 34 -7.88 0.49 -3.91
N ARG A 35 -8.69 0.75 -2.87
CA ARG A 35 -9.44 2.00 -2.71
C ARG A 35 -8.55 3.15 -2.28
N SER A 36 -9.02 4.36 -2.55
CA SER A 36 -8.42 5.56 -1.97
C SER A 36 -8.52 5.55 -0.44
N VAL A 37 -7.64 6.29 0.22
CA VAL A 37 -7.69 6.48 1.68
C VAL A 37 -9.02 7.13 2.10
N ALA A 38 -9.56 8.04 1.28
CA ALA A 38 -10.85 8.70 1.53
C ALA A 38 -12.04 7.71 1.47
N GLU A 39 -12.11 6.86 0.44
CA GLU A 39 -13.16 5.83 0.35
C GLU A 39 -13.07 4.80 1.48
N TYR A 40 -11.85 4.46 1.88
CA TYR A 40 -11.62 3.58 3.03
C TYR A 40 -12.09 4.22 4.34
N GLU A 41 -11.77 5.50 4.56
CA GLU A 41 -12.21 6.25 5.74
C GLU A 41 -13.73 6.33 5.83
N GLN A 42 -14.41 6.59 4.71
CA GLN A 42 -15.86 6.67 4.70
C GLN A 42 -16.52 5.36 5.15
N GLU A 43 -16.05 4.21 4.64
CA GLU A 43 -16.58 2.90 5.09
C GLU A 43 -16.18 2.60 6.53
N PHE A 44 -14.96 2.96 6.94
CA PHE A 44 -14.48 2.77 8.31
C PHE A 44 -15.35 3.53 9.33
N SER A 45 -15.60 4.81 9.09
CA SER A 45 -16.45 5.65 9.94
C SER A 45 -17.89 5.16 9.96
N HIS A 46 -18.44 4.73 8.81
CA HIS A 46 -19.78 4.13 8.76
C HIS A 46 -19.88 2.85 9.60
N LEU A 47 -18.87 1.98 9.57
CA LEU A 47 -18.87 0.77 10.39
C LEU A 47 -18.75 1.09 11.87
N ILE A 48 -17.91 2.03 12.29
CA ILE A 48 -17.83 2.45 13.70
C ILE A 48 -19.19 2.94 14.21
N ASP A 49 -19.90 3.75 13.42
CA ASP A 49 -21.24 4.22 13.80
C ASP A 49 -22.26 3.08 13.93
N CYS A 50 -22.07 2.00 13.17
CA CYS A 50 -22.93 0.81 13.21
C CYS A 50 -22.54 -0.19 14.30
N VAL A 51 -21.29 -0.19 14.76
CA VAL A 51 -20.77 -1.07 15.82
C VAL A 51 -19.98 -0.25 16.85
N PRO A 52 -20.62 0.67 17.59
CA PRO A 52 -19.93 1.63 18.44
C PRO A 52 -19.12 1.00 19.58
N ASP A 53 -19.31 -0.30 19.85
CA ASP A 53 -18.58 -1.04 20.88
C ASP A 53 -17.22 -1.58 20.43
N VAL A 54 -16.83 -1.41 19.15
CA VAL A 54 -15.54 -1.93 18.63
C VAL A 54 -14.36 -0.98 18.84
N VAL A 55 -14.64 0.29 19.14
CA VAL A 55 -13.63 1.34 19.38
C VAL A 55 -13.86 1.98 20.73
N LYS A 56 -12.82 2.03 21.56
CA LYS A 56 -12.91 2.57 22.93
C LYS A 56 -12.69 4.07 23.02
N ASP A 57 -11.69 4.57 22.30
CA ASP A 57 -11.26 5.96 22.30
C ASP A 57 -10.64 6.32 20.95
N ASP A 58 -10.26 7.60 20.78
CA ASP A 58 -9.71 8.08 19.51
C ASP A 58 -8.38 7.41 19.13
N ARG A 59 -7.60 6.96 20.12
CA ARG A 59 -6.34 6.26 19.88
C ARG A 59 -6.60 4.86 19.36
N ASP A 60 -7.54 4.13 19.95
CA ASP A 60 -7.99 2.83 19.48
C ASP A 60 -8.57 2.96 18.06
N ARG A 61 -9.32 4.03 17.78
CA ARG A 61 -9.81 4.37 16.43
C ARG A 61 -8.65 4.53 15.44
N ALA A 62 -7.63 5.30 15.82
CA ALA A 62 -6.45 5.53 15.02
C ALA A 62 -5.69 4.22 14.73
N ASP A 63 -5.53 3.37 15.73
CA ASP A 63 -4.86 2.07 15.60
C ASP A 63 -5.62 1.12 14.67
N TRP A 64 -6.95 1.06 14.77
CA TRP A 64 -7.78 0.27 13.85
C TRP A 64 -7.69 0.75 12.42
N PHE A 65 -7.79 2.07 12.21
CA PHE A 65 -7.66 2.66 10.88
C PHE A 65 -6.29 2.39 10.27
N LEU A 66 -5.22 2.62 11.05
CA LEU A 66 -3.84 2.38 10.63
C LEU A 66 -3.63 0.93 10.19
N ARG A 67 -4.15 -0.06 10.94
CA ARG A 67 -4.00 -1.49 10.63
C ARG A 67 -4.62 -1.90 9.30
N GLY A 68 -5.69 -1.24 8.87
CA GLY A 68 -6.35 -1.54 7.60
C GLY A 68 -5.77 -0.78 6.41
N LEU A 69 -4.83 0.16 6.61
CA LEU A 69 -4.17 0.84 5.49
C LEU A 69 -3.34 -0.13 4.65
N ARG A 70 -3.28 0.13 3.35
CA ARG A 70 -2.48 -0.69 2.43
C ARG A 70 -0.99 -0.64 2.81
N PRO A 71 -0.20 -1.69 2.53
CA PRO A 71 1.15 -1.83 3.09
C PRO A 71 2.13 -0.68 2.83
N GLY A 72 2.02 -0.01 1.68
CA GLY A 72 2.87 1.14 1.34
C GLY A 72 2.61 2.35 2.23
N ILE A 73 1.33 2.70 2.39
CA ILE A 73 0.86 3.81 3.22
C ILE A 73 1.08 3.49 4.70
N TYR A 74 0.67 2.29 5.14
CA TYR A 74 0.86 1.83 6.52
C TYR A 74 2.30 2.04 7.01
N LYS A 75 3.30 1.61 6.22
CA LYS A 75 4.71 1.79 6.56
C LYS A 75 5.13 3.25 6.66
N ALA A 76 4.59 4.11 5.79
CA ALA A 76 4.90 5.55 5.80
C ALA A 76 4.28 6.29 6.99
N VAL A 77 3.11 5.83 7.47
CA VAL A 77 2.39 6.47 8.57
C VAL A 77 2.81 5.90 9.93
N GLN A 78 2.98 4.57 10.06
CA GLN A 78 3.27 3.90 11.33
C GLN A 78 4.54 4.43 12.02
N ILE A 79 5.57 4.78 11.24
CA ILE A 79 6.84 5.29 11.78
C ILE A 79 6.70 6.61 12.57
N LEU A 80 5.61 7.34 12.36
CA LEU A 80 5.37 8.63 13.00
C LEU A 80 4.72 8.51 14.38
N LYS A 81 4.23 7.32 14.76
CA LYS A 81 3.65 7.03 16.08
C LYS A 81 2.55 8.03 16.50
N LEU A 82 1.72 8.42 15.54
CA LEU A 82 0.59 9.32 15.74
C LEU A 82 -0.46 8.63 16.63
N THR A 83 -1.15 9.42 17.46
CA THR A 83 -2.06 8.88 18.48
C THR A 83 -3.51 9.26 18.26
N THR A 84 -3.80 10.15 17.31
CA THR A 84 -5.16 10.60 17.01
C THR A 84 -5.59 10.14 15.62
N PHE A 85 -6.89 9.91 15.46
CA PHE A 85 -7.43 9.47 14.17
C PHE A 85 -7.22 10.53 13.08
N ALA A 86 -7.42 11.80 13.43
CA ALA A 86 -7.25 12.92 12.50
C ALA A 86 -5.82 13.02 11.94
N GLU A 87 -4.80 12.86 12.80
CA GLU A 87 -3.39 12.88 12.37
C GLU A 87 -3.06 11.69 11.46
N VAL A 88 -3.53 10.49 11.81
CA VAL A 88 -3.29 9.28 11.00
C VAL A 88 -3.96 9.42 9.64
N PHE A 89 -5.20 9.91 9.59
CA PHE A 89 -5.95 10.12 8.36
C PHE A 89 -5.29 11.15 7.44
N ASP A 90 -4.95 12.34 7.97
CA ASP A 90 -4.24 13.37 7.20
C ASP A 90 -2.93 12.81 6.63
N ARG A 91 -2.12 12.15 7.47
CA ARG A 91 -0.85 11.60 7.00
C ARG A 91 -1.02 10.50 5.94
N ALA A 92 -2.06 9.69 6.05
CA ALA A 92 -2.40 8.67 5.07
C ALA A 92 -2.75 9.29 3.71
N LEU A 93 -3.50 10.41 3.68
CA LEU A 93 -3.78 11.16 2.46
C LEU A 93 -2.48 11.66 1.80
N TRP A 94 -1.58 12.29 2.57
CA TRP A 94 -0.27 12.72 2.06
C TRP A 94 0.56 11.57 1.52
N ALA A 95 0.56 10.43 2.22
CA ALA A 95 1.27 9.24 1.79
C ALA A 95 0.67 8.65 0.51
N GLU A 96 -0.66 8.64 0.35
CA GLU A 96 -1.33 8.18 -0.86
C GLU A 96 -0.95 9.02 -2.09
N HIS A 97 -0.96 10.35 -1.95
CA HIS A 97 -0.54 11.26 -3.02
C HIS A 97 0.91 11.01 -3.46
N GLY A 98 1.82 10.74 -2.52
CA GLY A 98 3.21 10.40 -2.82
C GLY A 98 3.41 8.98 -3.39
N ASP A 99 2.60 8.02 -2.95
CA ASP A 99 2.68 6.60 -3.30
C ASP A 99 2.24 6.32 -4.75
N ALA A 100 1.31 7.11 -5.29
CA ALA A 100 0.85 6.98 -6.68
C ALA A 100 2.01 6.96 -7.70
N HIS A 101 3.02 7.81 -7.48
CA HIS A 101 4.21 7.88 -8.34
C HIS A 101 5.15 6.67 -8.19
N VAL A 102 5.22 6.09 -7.00
CA VAL A 102 6.07 4.92 -6.71
C VAL A 102 5.41 3.65 -7.26
N ARG A 103 4.08 3.54 -7.17
CA ARG A 103 3.32 2.38 -7.64
C ARG A 103 3.45 2.18 -9.14
N GLU A 104 3.29 3.25 -9.93
CA GLU A 104 3.46 3.20 -11.39
C GLU A 104 4.85 2.67 -11.79
N LYS A 105 5.91 3.15 -11.12
CA LYS A 105 7.28 2.68 -11.37
C LYS A 105 7.49 1.23 -10.95
N ARG A 106 6.90 0.80 -9.82
CA ARG A 106 6.98 -0.58 -9.32
C ARG A 106 6.27 -1.56 -10.25
N GLU A 107 5.11 -1.21 -10.78
CA GLU A 107 4.35 -2.04 -11.72
C GLU A 107 5.04 -2.14 -13.09
N ALA A 108 5.70 -1.06 -13.54
CA ALA A 108 6.44 -1.06 -14.79
C ALA A 108 7.75 -1.88 -14.74
N TRP A 109 8.40 -1.99 -13.57
CA TRP A 109 9.74 -2.57 -13.44
C TRP A 109 9.85 -4.07 -13.82
N PRO A 110 8.95 -4.97 -13.41
CA PRO A 110 8.97 -6.38 -13.81
C PRO A 110 8.85 -6.59 -15.32
N SER A 111 7.98 -5.80 -15.98
CA SER A 111 7.80 -5.85 -17.43
C SER A 111 9.04 -5.34 -18.17
N LEU A 112 9.61 -4.22 -17.71
CA LEU A 112 10.87 -3.67 -18.24
C LEU A 112 12.04 -4.66 -18.09
N ARG A 113 12.17 -5.30 -16.93
CA ARG A 113 13.20 -6.32 -16.68
C ARG A 113 13.05 -7.53 -17.61
N THR A 114 11.83 -8.04 -17.76
CA THR A 114 11.54 -9.18 -18.65
C THR A 114 11.85 -8.84 -20.10
N LYS A 115 11.46 -7.64 -20.54
CA LYS A 115 11.74 -7.16 -21.89
C LYS A 115 13.25 -6.98 -22.13
N ALA A 116 13.98 -6.45 -21.15
CA ALA A 116 15.45 -6.35 -21.21
C ALA A 116 16.14 -7.72 -21.29
N ARG A 117 15.67 -8.71 -20.53
CA ARG A 117 16.16 -10.11 -20.60
C ARG A 117 15.93 -10.71 -21.98
N ASN A 118 14.75 -10.51 -22.56
CA ASN A 118 14.39 -11.04 -23.88
C ASN A 118 15.20 -10.39 -25.01
N VAL A 119 15.42 -9.07 -24.95
CA VAL A 119 16.31 -8.36 -25.89
C VAL A 119 17.74 -8.91 -25.80
N ARG A 120 18.26 -9.10 -24.58
CA ARG A 120 19.60 -9.66 -24.38
C ARG A 120 19.74 -11.08 -24.95
N ALA A 121 18.70 -11.91 -24.81
CA ALA A 121 18.66 -13.25 -25.39
C ALA A 121 18.59 -13.25 -26.93
N ALA A 122 17.84 -12.33 -27.55
CA ALA A 122 17.77 -12.19 -29.00
C ALA A 122 19.11 -11.74 -29.61
N VAL A 123 19.81 -10.82 -28.95
CA VAL A 123 21.15 -10.36 -29.36
C VAL A 123 22.17 -11.51 -29.32
N VAL A 124 22.12 -12.35 -28.28
CA VAL A 124 23.02 -13.53 -28.16
C VAL A 124 22.75 -14.57 -29.25
N ARG A 125 21.49 -14.71 -29.69
CA ARG A 125 21.11 -15.66 -30.75
C ARG A 125 21.39 -15.16 -32.17
N GLY A 126 21.87 -13.92 -32.34
CA GLY A 126 22.17 -13.37 -33.66
C GLY A 126 20.93 -13.00 -34.49
N ASP A 127 19.78 -12.81 -33.85
CA ASP A 127 18.55 -12.41 -34.53
C ASP A 127 18.71 -10.99 -35.11
N ARG A 128 18.67 -10.86 -36.45
CA ARG A 128 18.82 -9.57 -37.16
C ARG A 128 17.68 -8.58 -36.91
N HIS A 129 16.63 -8.97 -36.19
CA HIS A 129 15.51 -8.12 -35.84
C HIS A 129 15.53 -7.71 -34.36
N ILE A 130 16.22 -6.61 -34.05
CA ILE A 130 16.31 -6.08 -32.68
C ILE A 130 14.98 -5.42 -32.29
N PRO A 131 14.29 -5.85 -31.22
CA PRO A 131 13.09 -5.17 -30.73
C PRO A 131 13.44 -3.75 -30.27
N ARG A 132 12.71 -2.74 -30.75
CA ARG A 132 12.93 -1.34 -30.36
C ARG A 132 12.83 -1.16 -28.84
N SER A 133 13.81 -0.45 -28.26
CA SER A 133 13.87 -0.13 -26.83
C SER A 133 12.60 0.59 -26.34
N PRO A 134 12.09 0.29 -25.12
CA PRO A 134 10.92 0.96 -24.57
C PRO A 134 11.09 2.47 -24.44
N ARG A 135 10.07 3.23 -24.85
CA ARG A 135 10.07 4.71 -24.83
C ARG A 135 10.18 5.33 -23.43
N SER A 136 9.89 4.59 -22.36
CA SER A 136 9.89 5.10 -20.97
C SER A 136 11.28 5.38 -20.37
N ILE A 137 12.36 4.93 -21.01
CA ILE A 137 13.74 5.11 -20.52
C ILE A 137 14.30 6.51 -20.86
N ARG A 138 13.63 7.30 -21.72
CA ARG A 138 14.13 8.61 -22.17
C ARG A 138 14.31 9.67 -21.06
N GLY A 139 13.81 9.42 -19.85
CA GLY A 139 14.01 10.29 -18.69
C GLY A 139 15.13 9.87 -17.71
N LEU A 140 15.74 8.69 -17.87
CA LEU A 140 16.84 8.27 -16.99
C LEU A 140 18.18 8.70 -17.61
N SER A 141 18.78 9.72 -16.99
CA SER A 141 20.10 10.26 -17.33
C SER A 141 21.11 9.14 -17.65
N LYS A 142 21.90 9.33 -18.72
CA LYS A 142 22.90 8.40 -19.26
C LYS A 142 23.88 7.86 -18.20
N ARG A 143 24.03 8.54 -17.06
CA ARG A 143 24.88 8.16 -15.91
C ARG A 143 24.37 6.94 -15.12
N ALA A 144 23.07 6.66 -15.13
CA ALA A 144 22.50 5.49 -14.44
C ALA A 144 22.79 4.16 -15.18
N TRP A 145 22.95 4.23 -16.51
CA TRP A 145 23.29 3.09 -17.35
C TRP A 145 24.74 2.62 -17.15
N THR A 146 25.69 3.54 -16.97
CA THR A 146 27.11 3.19 -16.80
C THR A 146 27.40 2.57 -15.43
N ALA A 147 26.70 3.00 -14.38
CA ALA A 147 26.86 2.46 -13.02
C ALA A 147 26.43 0.97 -12.93
N THR A 148 25.33 0.60 -13.59
CA THR A 148 24.81 -0.79 -13.58
C THR A 148 25.72 -1.75 -14.36
N VAL A 149 26.37 -1.27 -15.43
CA VAL A 149 27.28 -2.11 -16.23
C VAL A 149 28.65 -2.28 -15.56
N HIS A 150 29.13 -1.27 -14.83
CA HIS A 150 30.43 -1.37 -14.15
C HIS A 150 30.43 -2.28 -12.91
N HIS A 151 29.30 -2.40 -12.20
CA HIS A 151 29.21 -3.26 -11.00
C HIS A 151 29.18 -4.77 -11.31
N MET A 152 28.90 -5.15 -12.56
CA MET A 152 28.85 -6.56 -12.98
C MET A 152 30.19 -7.11 -13.54
N ARG A 153 31.26 -6.30 -13.57
CA ARG A 153 32.55 -6.67 -14.18
C ARG A 153 33.69 -6.99 -13.20
N ARG A 154 33.42 -7.26 -11.92
CA ARG A 154 34.43 -7.77 -10.98
C ARG A 154 33.92 -9.02 -10.25
N ARG A 155 34.26 -10.20 -10.79
CA ARG A 155 34.40 -11.44 -10.00
C ARG A 155 35.84 -11.49 -9.47
N PRO A 156 36.09 -11.83 -8.19
CA PRO A 156 37.44 -12.18 -7.74
C PRO A 156 37.85 -13.56 -8.30
N PRO A 157 39.13 -13.79 -8.64
CA PRO A 157 39.61 -15.10 -9.05
C PRO A 157 39.60 -16.07 -7.85
N GLY A 158 39.22 -17.31 -8.14
CA GLY A 158 39.11 -18.40 -7.18
C GLY A 158 40.47 -18.85 -6.64
N ILE A 159 40.43 -19.27 -5.37
CA ILE A 159 41.47 -20.01 -4.67
C ILE A 159 41.57 -21.41 -5.29
N VAL A 160 42.78 -21.85 -5.63
CA VAL A 160 43.09 -23.26 -5.94
C VAL A 160 44.01 -23.77 -4.84
N LEU A 161 43.70 -25.00 -4.40
CA LEU A 161 44.15 -25.78 -3.24
C LEU A 161 45.58 -25.54 -2.74
#